data_AF-A0A8H4UZC4-F1
#
_entry.id   AF-A0A8H4UZC4-F1
#
_cell.length_a   1.000
_cell.length_b   1.000
_cell.length_c   1.000
_cell.angle_alpha   90.00
_cell.angle_beta   90.00
_cell.angle_gamma   90.00
#
_symmetry.space_group_name_H-M   'P 1'
#
loop_
_entity.id
_entity.type
_entity.pdbx_description
1 polymer ?
#
loop_
_entity_poly.entity_id
_entity_poly.type
_entity_poly.pdbx_seq_one_letter_code
_entity_poly.pdbx_strand_id
1 'polypeptide(L)'
;MSLVHMIPFYITPVWSDEGAYALFAQNLIPQGVHMYIYGTGIAAFVPLAVLCLHSVSFLRSKAYELFAYLHGPIAVVFLGMLIWHTKNFLLSWNYLWATIAVWFFSYCIRGIYLNWFYPLRMSWLIGEESSVTILPGNAVKVTIPTEMRWRPGQFVYLRMPGISPLENHPFTIASLCSDDFPSNYGPEYRDMVLVFRPFGGFTKKVMATAKRKGPYKIYRSMLDGPYGGMQRELAAFDDVVFFAGGS
;
A
#
# COMPACT_ATOMS: atom_id res chain seq x y z
N MET A 1 -21.20 1.39 16.31
CA MET A 1 -21.29 2.38 17.41
C MET A 1 -21.83 3.73 16.96
N SER A 2 -21.35 4.35 15.86
CA SER A 2 -21.88 5.64 15.36
C SER A 2 -23.39 5.64 15.05
N LEU A 3 -23.91 4.58 14.44
CA LEU A 3 -25.35 4.45 14.13
C LEU A 3 -26.25 4.44 15.39
N VAL A 4 -25.76 3.90 16.50
CA VAL A 4 -26.50 3.82 17.77
C VAL A 4 -26.74 5.20 18.37
N HIS A 5 -25.82 6.14 18.14
CA HIS A 5 -25.98 7.53 18.57
C HIS A 5 -26.79 8.36 17.58
N MET A 6 -26.89 7.96 16.30
CA MET A 6 -27.59 8.72 15.26
C MET A 6 -29.09 8.39 15.19
N ILE A 7 -29.46 7.09 15.25
CA ILE A 7 -30.84 6.61 15.05
C ILE A 7 -31.85 7.24 16.03
N PRO A 8 -31.55 7.36 17.35
CA PRO A 8 -32.47 7.98 18.29
C PRO A 8 -32.84 9.42 17.90
N PHE A 9 -31.89 10.21 17.42
CA PHE A 9 -32.16 11.59 17.00
C PHE A 9 -32.94 11.73 15.70
N TYR A 10 -33.05 10.66 14.90
CA TYR A 10 -33.95 10.61 13.75
C TYR A 10 -35.39 10.25 14.13
N ILE A 11 -35.56 9.40 15.15
CA ILE A 11 -36.88 8.99 15.66
C ILE A 11 -37.49 10.08 16.55
N THR A 12 -36.67 10.67 17.42
CA THR A 12 -37.04 11.79 18.30
C THR A 12 -36.16 13.00 18.00
N PRO A 13 -36.54 13.86 17.05
CA PRO A 13 -35.75 15.00 16.67
C PRO A 13 -35.71 16.06 17.79
N VAL A 14 -34.55 16.67 18.00
CA VAL A 14 -34.33 17.63 19.10
C VAL A 14 -35.21 18.87 18.98
N TRP A 15 -35.72 19.19 17.79
CA TRP A 15 -36.60 20.33 17.55
C TRP A 15 -38.08 20.08 17.89
N SER A 16 -38.50 18.84 18.16
CA SER A 16 -39.92 18.55 18.44
C SER A 16 -40.34 18.89 19.87
N ASP A 17 -39.39 18.95 20.81
CA ASP A 17 -39.61 19.29 22.21
C ASP A 17 -38.70 20.46 22.64
N GLU A 18 -39.28 21.57 23.09
CA GLU A 18 -38.53 22.76 23.53
C GLU A 18 -37.59 22.45 24.71
N GLY A 19 -37.99 21.55 25.61
CA GLY A 19 -37.16 21.10 26.73
C GLY A 19 -35.95 20.27 26.29
N ALA A 20 -36.11 19.43 25.26
CA ALA A 20 -35.02 18.64 24.69
C ALA A 20 -34.02 19.53 23.94
N TYR A 21 -34.52 20.54 23.22
CA TYR A 21 -33.67 21.55 22.57
C TYR A 21 -32.86 22.35 23.57
N ALA A 22 -33.48 22.81 24.67
CA ALA A 22 -32.79 23.57 25.72
C ALA A 22 -31.68 22.73 26.38
N LEU A 23 -31.95 21.46 26.71
CA LEU A 23 -30.95 20.55 27.27
C LEU A 23 -29.81 20.24 26.28
N PHE A 24 -30.13 20.07 25.00
CA PHE A 24 -29.13 19.83 23.96
C PHE A 24 -28.25 21.06 23.73
N ALA A 25 -28.86 22.24 23.64
CA ALA A 25 -28.15 23.51 23.47
C ALA A 25 -27.26 23.83 24.68
N GLN A 26 -27.70 23.50 25.90
CA GLN A 26 -26.93 23.75 27.12
C GLN A 26 -25.74 22.81 27.30
N ASN A 27 -25.88 21.53 26.92
CA ASN A 27 -24.87 20.50 27.21
C ASN A 27 -23.93 20.17 26.04
N LEU A 28 -24.38 20.34 24.79
CA LEU A 28 -23.61 19.93 23.60
C LEU A 28 -23.17 21.10 22.69
N ILE A 29 -23.81 22.27 22.77
CA ILE A 29 -23.43 23.43 21.96
C ILE A 29 -22.73 24.46 22.86
N PRO A 30 -21.45 24.77 22.62
CA PRO A 30 -20.80 25.90 23.28
C PRO A 30 -21.58 27.19 22.99
N GLN A 31 -21.89 27.98 24.03
CA GLN A 31 -22.66 29.22 23.89
C GLN A 31 -22.03 30.14 22.84
N GLY A 32 -22.81 30.55 21.84
CA GLY A 32 -22.40 31.50 20.79
C GLY A 32 -22.03 30.90 19.43
N VAL A 33 -22.17 29.59 19.20
CA VAL A 33 -21.90 28.98 17.88
C VAL A 33 -23.19 28.53 17.18
N HIS A 34 -23.57 29.21 16.11
CA HIS A 34 -24.64 28.75 15.20
C HIS A 34 -24.18 27.49 14.46
N MET A 35 -24.53 26.32 14.98
CA MET A 35 -24.33 25.04 14.30
C MET A 35 -25.66 24.44 13.87
N TYR A 36 -25.70 23.94 12.63
CA TYR A 36 -26.76 23.04 12.21
C TYR A 36 -26.71 21.79 13.08
N ILE A 37 -27.75 21.57 13.88
CA ILE A 37 -27.87 20.57 14.95
C ILE A 37 -27.39 19.17 14.51
N TYR A 38 -27.64 18.81 13.24
CA TYR A 38 -27.24 17.52 12.65
C TYR A 38 -26.19 17.62 11.53
N GLY A 39 -25.86 18.83 11.08
CA GLY A 39 -25.05 19.03 9.88
C GLY A 39 -23.62 18.51 10.03
N THR A 40 -23.01 18.72 11.20
CA THR A 40 -21.63 18.27 11.46
C THR A 40 -21.54 16.75 11.60
N GLY A 41 -22.57 16.10 12.16
CA GLY A 41 -22.63 14.65 12.30
C GLY A 41 -22.81 13.94 10.94
N ILE A 42 -23.71 14.46 10.10
CA ILE A 42 -23.91 13.95 8.73
C ILE A 42 -22.62 14.15 7.91
N ALA A 43 -21.97 15.32 8.03
CA ALA A 43 -20.71 15.60 7.35
C ALA A 43 -19.58 14.64 7.75
N ALA A 44 -19.52 14.17 9.00
CA ALA A 44 -18.58 13.15 9.44
C ALA A 44 -19.00 11.71 9.05
N PHE A 45 -20.30 11.44 8.97
CA PHE A 45 -20.84 10.12 8.63
C PHE A 45 -20.66 9.76 7.15
N VAL A 46 -20.85 10.71 6.24
CA VAL A 46 -20.71 10.48 4.79
C VAL A 46 -19.34 9.88 4.41
N PRO A 47 -18.19 10.48 4.79
CA PRO A 47 -16.89 9.89 4.47
C PRO A 47 -16.67 8.54 5.18
N LEU A 48 -17.19 8.35 6.40
CA LEU A 48 -17.14 7.05 7.08
C LEU A 48 -17.90 5.96 6.29
N ALA A 49 -19.10 6.27 5.80
CA ALA A 49 -19.90 5.34 5.01
C ALA A 49 -19.17 4.95 3.72
N VAL A 50 -18.56 5.93 3.03
CA VAL A 50 -17.76 5.68 1.83
C VAL A 50 -16.55 4.78 2.14
N LEU A 51 -15.82 5.04 3.23
CA LEU A 51 -14.69 4.21 3.65
C LEU A 51 -15.12 2.76 3.92
N CYS A 52 -16.24 2.56 4.61
CA CYS A 52 -16.77 1.23 4.90
C CYS A 52 -17.22 0.50 3.64
N LEU A 53 -18.01 1.15 2.77
CA LEU A 53 -18.50 0.55 1.52
C LEU A 53 -17.35 0.17 0.58
N HIS A 54 -16.35 1.04 0.45
CA HIS A 54 -15.20 0.78 -0.41
C HIS A 54 -14.31 -0.36 0.10
N SER A 55 -14.33 -0.62 1.41
CA SER A 55 -13.54 -1.68 2.05
C SER A 55 -14.13 -3.07 1.91
N VAL A 56 -15.36 -3.20 1.39
CA VAL A 56 -16.00 -4.50 1.16
C VAL A 56 -15.18 -5.32 0.16
N SER A 57 -14.85 -6.56 0.53
CA SER A 57 -13.98 -7.47 -0.24
C SER A 57 -14.34 -7.60 -1.72
N PHE A 58 -15.64 -7.63 -2.05
CA PHE A 58 -16.11 -7.71 -3.43
C PHE A 58 -15.80 -6.47 -4.27
N LEU A 59 -15.93 -5.27 -3.70
CA LEU A 59 -15.64 -4.02 -4.39
C LEU A 59 -14.13 -3.81 -4.50
N ARG A 60 -13.40 -4.11 -3.42
CA ARG A 60 -11.94 -4.03 -3.35
C ARG A 60 -11.25 -4.96 -4.35
N SER A 61 -11.75 -6.17 -4.58
CA SER A 61 -11.13 -7.11 -5.53
C SER A 61 -11.31 -6.67 -7.00
N LYS A 62 -12.40 -5.98 -7.32
CA LYS A 62 -12.66 -5.48 -8.68
C LYS A 62 -11.91 -4.17 -8.99
N ALA A 63 -11.73 -3.31 -8.00
CA ALA A 63 -11.17 -1.97 -8.19
C ALA A 63 -10.11 -1.64 -7.12
N TYR A 64 -9.11 -2.52 -6.96
CA TYR A 64 -8.06 -2.36 -5.94
C TYR A 64 -7.27 -1.05 -6.07
N GLU A 65 -6.93 -0.66 -7.31
CA GLU A 65 -6.20 0.59 -7.57
C GLU A 65 -7.03 1.80 -7.10
N LEU A 66 -8.30 1.88 -7.49
CA LEU A 66 -9.22 2.93 -7.06
C LEU A 66 -9.37 2.95 -5.53
N PHE A 67 -9.40 1.77 -4.90
CA PHE A 67 -9.45 1.64 -3.44
C PHE A 67 -8.24 2.26 -2.79
N ALA A 68 -7.05 1.90 -3.23
CA ALA A 68 -5.82 2.44 -2.67
C ALA A 68 -5.74 3.97 -2.83
N TYR A 69 -6.16 4.51 -3.98
CA TYR A 69 -6.11 5.95 -4.24
C TYR A 69 -7.13 6.78 -3.45
N LEU A 70 -8.37 6.30 -3.29
CA LEU A 70 -9.43 7.05 -2.62
C LEU A 70 -9.43 6.88 -1.10
N HIS A 71 -9.08 5.70 -0.60
CA HIS A 71 -9.25 5.36 0.81
C HIS A 71 -8.38 6.25 1.72
N GLY A 72 -7.13 6.51 1.34
CA GLY A 72 -6.22 7.39 2.11
C GLY A 72 -6.72 8.83 2.24
N PRO A 73 -6.98 9.55 1.13
CA PRO A 73 -7.50 10.91 1.16
C PRO A 73 -8.84 11.04 1.91
N ILE A 74 -9.77 10.11 1.71
CA ILE A 74 -11.07 10.14 2.40
C ILE A 74 -10.89 9.91 3.91
N ALA A 75 -9.93 9.07 4.33
CA ALA A 75 -9.62 8.89 5.75
C ALA A 75 -9.09 10.19 6.41
N VAL A 76 -8.29 10.98 5.69
CA VAL A 76 -7.83 12.30 6.16
C VAL A 76 -9.00 13.28 6.28
N VAL A 77 -9.88 13.33 5.28
CA VAL A 77 -11.09 14.17 5.32
C VAL A 77 -11.99 13.74 6.49
N PHE A 78 -12.16 12.44 6.71
CA PHE A 78 -12.93 11.92 7.84
C PHE A 78 -12.35 12.38 9.18
N LEU A 79 -11.03 12.28 9.38
CA LEU A 79 -10.37 12.76 10.60
C LEU A 79 -10.58 14.26 10.81
N GLY A 80 -10.46 15.08 9.76
CA GLY A 80 -10.74 16.52 9.83
C GLY A 80 -12.19 16.84 10.21
N MET A 81 -13.15 16.16 9.56
CA MET A 81 -14.57 16.29 9.88
C MET A 81 -14.89 15.81 11.30
N LEU A 82 -14.18 14.79 11.81
CA LEU A 82 -14.35 14.27 13.15
C LEU A 82 -13.81 15.23 14.23
N ILE A 83 -12.68 15.91 13.98
CA ILE A 83 -12.17 16.98 14.85
C ILE A 83 -13.19 18.13 14.92
N TRP A 84 -13.76 18.51 13.77
CA TRP A 84 -14.78 19.55 13.69
C TRP A 84 -16.09 19.17 14.39
N HIS A 85 -16.54 17.93 14.21
CA HIS A 85 -17.78 17.41 14.81
C HIS A 85 -17.68 17.25 16.33
N THR A 86 -16.55 16.74 16.84
CA THR A 86 -16.42 16.40 18.27
C THR A 86 -16.18 17.60 19.18
N LYS A 87 -15.65 18.73 18.69
CA LYS A 87 -15.39 19.96 19.48
C LYS A 87 -14.80 19.72 20.88
N ASN A 88 -13.85 18.79 21.00
CA ASN A 88 -13.22 18.39 22.26
C ASN A 88 -14.18 17.86 23.35
N PHE A 89 -15.39 17.46 22.99
CA PHE A 89 -16.31 16.81 23.92
C PHE A 89 -15.65 15.56 24.51
N LEU A 90 -15.72 15.37 25.83
CA LEU A 90 -15.11 14.23 26.52
C LEU A 90 -13.60 14.02 26.25
N LEU A 91 -12.83 15.12 26.05
CA LEU A 91 -11.40 15.05 25.72
C LEU A 91 -11.10 14.31 24.40
N SER A 92 -12.07 14.27 23.48
CA SER A 92 -11.94 13.58 22.19
C SER A 92 -10.71 14.00 21.39
N TRP A 93 -10.26 15.26 21.52
CA TRP A 93 -9.08 15.74 20.80
C TRP A 93 -7.80 15.01 21.20
N ASN A 94 -7.65 14.59 22.46
CA ASN A 94 -6.47 13.84 22.89
C ASN A 94 -6.34 12.52 22.11
N TYR A 95 -7.44 11.81 21.93
CA TYR A 95 -7.47 10.56 21.16
C TYR A 95 -7.25 10.79 19.65
N LEU A 96 -7.82 11.87 19.09
CA LEU A 96 -7.66 12.20 17.67
C LEU A 96 -6.23 12.63 17.34
N TRP A 97 -5.63 13.50 18.16
CA TRP A 97 -4.23 13.90 18.01
C TRP A 97 -3.26 12.74 18.24
N ALA A 98 -3.54 11.86 19.21
CA ALA A 98 -2.76 10.64 19.39
C ALA A 98 -2.82 9.73 18.14
N THR A 99 -4.01 9.58 17.55
CA THR A 99 -4.20 8.80 16.31
C THR A 99 -3.39 9.40 15.17
N ILE A 100 -3.44 10.72 14.98
CA ILE A 100 -2.66 11.43 13.95
C ILE A 100 -1.16 11.27 14.20
N ALA A 101 -0.71 11.39 15.45
CA ALA A 101 0.70 11.24 15.81
C ALA A 101 1.23 9.82 15.53
N VAL A 102 0.48 8.79 15.93
CA VAL A 102 0.84 7.38 15.65
C VAL A 102 0.85 7.11 14.15
N TRP A 103 -0.17 7.61 13.43
CA TRP A 103 -0.25 7.47 11.98
C TRP A 103 0.94 8.13 11.29
N PHE A 104 1.21 9.41 11.59
CA PHE A 104 2.35 10.16 11.05
C PHE A 104 3.68 9.48 11.35
N PHE A 105 3.93 9.09 12.61
CA PHE A 105 5.18 8.44 13.01
C PHE A 105 5.37 7.09 12.32
N SER A 106 4.31 6.31 12.15
CA SER A 106 4.34 5.07 11.35
C SER A 106 4.76 5.34 9.91
N TYR A 107 4.27 6.41 9.27
CA TYR A 107 4.71 6.78 7.93
C TYR A 107 6.15 7.30 7.90
N CYS A 108 6.59 8.05 8.91
CA CYS A 108 7.99 8.48 9.03
C CYS A 108 8.93 7.28 9.15
N ILE A 109 8.64 6.31 10.03
CA ILE A 109 9.43 5.09 10.16
C ILE A 109 9.45 4.32 8.85
N ARG A 110 8.30 4.15 8.19
CA ARG A 110 8.23 3.47 6.89
C ARG A 110 9.03 4.21 5.83
N GLY A 111 8.96 5.54 5.77
CA GLY A 111 9.79 6.34 4.88
C GLY A 111 11.28 6.07 5.14
N ILE A 112 11.71 6.09 6.39
CA ILE A 112 13.10 5.80 6.77
C ILE A 112 13.51 4.37 6.37
N TYR A 113 12.67 3.37 6.65
CA TYR A 113 12.96 1.95 6.41
C TYR A 113 12.91 1.55 4.92
N LEU A 114 11.97 2.12 4.14
CA LEU A 114 11.89 1.94 2.68
C LEU A 114 12.98 2.73 1.93
N ASN A 115 14.12 2.98 2.55
CA ASN A 115 15.30 3.57 1.91
C ASN A 115 15.08 5.03 1.43
N TRP A 116 14.08 5.76 1.94
CA TRP A 116 13.83 7.17 1.55
C TRP A 116 14.90 8.13 2.12
N PHE A 117 15.59 7.73 3.20
CA PHE A 117 16.52 8.57 3.95
C PHE A 117 17.92 7.98 4.16
N TYR A 118 18.28 6.86 3.53
CA TYR A 118 19.70 6.44 3.47
C TYR A 118 20.43 7.35 2.47
N PRO A 119 21.27 8.31 2.92
CA PRO A 119 21.82 9.34 2.05
C PRO A 119 22.96 8.83 1.14
N LEU A 120 23.36 7.56 1.26
CA LEU A 120 24.44 6.96 0.47
C LEU A 120 23.96 6.20 -0.78
N ARG A 121 22.65 5.91 -0.90
CA ARG A 121 22.05 5.33 -2.11
C ARG A 121 20.81 6.17 -2.45
N MET A 122 21.02 7.26 -3.20
CA MET A 122 19.97 8.16 -3.72
C MET A 122 19.10 7.45 -4.77
N SER A 123 18.47 6.32 -4.41
CA SER A 123 17.67 5.47 -5.30
C SER A 123 16.19 5.86 -5.37
N TRP A 124 15.79 7.00 -4.78
CA TRP A 124 14.39 7.48 -4.85
C TRP A 124 13.87 7.55 -6.29
N LEU A 125 14.75 7.92 -7.21
CA LEU A 125 14.50 7.82 -8.64
C LEU A 125 15.48 6.93 -9.36
N ILE A 126 16.67 6.63 -8.81
CA ILE A 126 17.68 5.79 -9.48
C ILE A 126 17.35 4.31 -9.30
N GLY A 127 16.27 3.89 -9.95
CA GLY A 127 16.03 2.47 -10.18
C GLY A 127 17.10 1.90 -11.09
N GLU A 128 17.43 0.64 -10.84
CA GLU A 128 18.37 -0.16 -11.62
C GLU A 128 17.79 -0.39 -13.03
N GLU A 129 18.67 -0.36 -14.03
CA GLU A 129 18.31 -0.72 -15.39
C GLU A 129 17.86 -2.18 -15.40
N SER A 130 16.77 -2.47 -16.11
CA SER A 130 16.21 -3.80 -16.19
C SER A 130 15.87 -4.13 -17.63
N SER A 131 16.22 -5.34 -18.04
CA SER A 131 15.83 -5.89 -19.33
C SER A 131 14.63 -6.81 -19.15
N VAL A 132 13.62 -6.64 -20.01
CA VAL A 132 12.41 -7.47 -19.99
C VAL A 132 12.40 -8.31 -21.26
N THR A 133 12.50 -9.63 -21.09
CA THR A 133 12.50 -10.60 -22.18
C THR A 133 11.26 -11.48 -22.08
N ILE A 134 10.61 -11.70 -23.22
CA ILE A 134 9.47 -12.61 -23.31
C ILE A 134 10.02 -14.00 -23.61
N LEU A 135 9.72 -14.95 -22.72
CA LEU A 135 10.11 -16.35 -22.86
C LEU A 135 9.05 -17.14 -23.66
N PRO A 136 9.43 -18.29 -24.26
CA PRO A 136 8.47 -19.24 -24.82
C PRO A 136 7.44 -19.66 -23.76
N GLY A 137 6.17 -19.82 -24.15
CA GLY A 137 5.10 -20.15 -23.20
C GLY A 137 4.45 -18.94 -22.50
N ASN A 138 4.62 -17.73 -23.05
CA ASN A 138 4.07 -16.48 -22.53
C ASN A 138 4.58 -16.08 -21.14
N ALA A 139 5.73 -16.59 -20.69
CA ALA A 139 6.36 -16.12 -19.45
C ALA A 139 7.17 -14.83 -19.70
N VAL A 140 7.30 -14.00 -18.68
CA VAL A 140 8.12 -12.78 -18.71
C VAL A 140 9.31 -12.98 -17.79
N LYS A 141 10.51 -12.78 -18.34
CA LYS A 141 11.78 -12.74 -17.61
C LYS A 141 12.21 -11.29 -17.46
N VAL A 142 12.43 -10.84 -16.23
CA VAL A 142 13.01 -9.54 -15.93
C VAL A 142 14.40 -9.77 -15.35
N THR A 143 15.43 -9.20 -15.98
CA THR A 143 16.83 -9.29 -15.52
C THR A 143 17.29 -7.93 -15.03
N ILE A 144 17.77 -7.87 -13.80
CA ILE A 144 18.12 -6.64 -13.08
C ILE A 144 19.54 -6.80 -12.51
N PRO A 145 20.55 -6.11 -13.03
CA PRO A 145 21.86 -5.98 -12.40
C PRO A 145 21.74 -5.25 -11.06
N THR A 146 22.04 -5.94 -9.96
CA THR A 146 21.98 -5.37 -8.61
C THR A 146 23.20 -5.75 -7.78
N GLU A 147 23.58 -4.89 -6.84
CA GLU A 147 24.59 -5.16 -5.80
C GLU A 147 23.98 -5.93 -4.62
N MET A 148 22.64 -6.04 -4.57
CA MET A 148 21.93 -6.75 -3.51
C MET A 148 22.33 -8.23 -3.52
N ARG A 149 22.62 -8.78 -2.34
CA ARG A 149 22.89 -10.21 -2.16
C ARG A 149 21.62 -10.92 -1.70
N TRP A 150 21.35 -12.11 -2.24
CA TRP A 150 20.16 -12.90 -1.89
C TRP A 150 20.50 -14.39 -1.73
N ARG A 151 19.65 -15.12 -0.99
CA ARG A 151 19.73 -16.57 -0.79
C ARG A 151 18.64 -17.28 -1.63
N PRO A 152 18.84 -18.56 -2.00
CA PRO A 152 17.82 -19.34 -2.69
C PRO A 152 16.49 -19.38 -1.91
N GLY A 153 15.37 -19.24 -2.63
CA GLY A 153 14.02 -19.24 -2.05
C GLY A 153 13.54 -17.90 -1.48
N GLN A 154 14.34 -16.83 -1.60
CA GLN A 154 13.91 -15.47 -1.26
C GLN A 154 13.09 -14.82 -2.38
N PHE A 155 12.31 -13.81 -2.01
CA PHE A 155 11.53 -13.00 -2.95
C PHE A 155 11.80 -11.50 -2.73
N VAL A 156 11.53 -10.72 -3.77
CA VAL A 156 11.68 -9.25 -3.76
C VAL A 156 10.40 -8.60 -4.24
N TYR A 157 10.11 -7.40 -3.76
CA TYR A 157 9.09 -6.54 -4.34
C TYR A 157 9.68 -5.77 -5.52
N LEU A 158 9.10 -5.97 -6.71
CA LEU A 158 9.45 -5.26 -7.92
C LEU A 158 8.49 -4.10 -8.14
N ARG A 159 9.05 -2.92 -8.38
CA ARG A 159 8.32 -1.73 -8.84
C ARG A 159 8.92 -1.23 -10.15
N MET A 160 8.08 -1.03 -11.16
CA MET A 160 8.51 -0.53 -12.47
C MET A 160 7.79 0.78 -12.79
N PRO A 161 8.33 1.94 -12.39
CA PRO A 161 7.63 3.23 -12.50
C PRO A 161 7.23 3.60 -13.93
N GLY A 162 7.97 3.12 -14.94
CA GLY A 162 7.63 3.34 -16.36
C GLY A 162 6.44 2.51 -16.89
N ILE A 163 5.87 1.63 -16.07
CA ILE A 163 4.72 0.76 -16.41
C ILE A 163 3.60 0.99 -15.40
N SER A 164 3.90 0.90 -14.12
CA SER A 164 2.99 1.29 -13.05
C SER A 164 3.74 2.04 -11.95
N PRO A 165 3.42 3.32 -11.72
CA PRO A 165 4.19 4.18 -10.83
C PRO A 165 4.06 3.80 -9.36
N LEU A 166 2.96 3.20 -8.92
CA LEU A 166 2.63 3.02 -7.50
C LEU A 166 2.38 1.56 -7.11
N GLU A 167 2.58 0.63 -8.03
CA GLU A 167 2.38 -0.79 -7.78
C GLU A 167 3.72 -1.48 -7.43
N ASN A 168 3.74 -2.14 -6.27
CA ASN A 168 4.84 -2.99 -5.82
C ASN A 168 4.34 -4.44 -5.76
N HIS A 169 4.98 -5.35 -6.50
CA HIS A 169 4.53 -6.75 -6.61
C HIS A 169 5.63 -7.72 -6.17
N PRO A 170 5.32 -8.70 -5.31
CA PRO A 170 6.31 -9.68 -4.85
C PRO A 170 6.59 -10.72 -5.95
N PHE A 171 7.86 -10.99 -6.21
CA PHE A 171 8.32 -12.06 -7.11
C PHE A 171 9.47 -12.84 -6.47
N THR A 172 9.42 -14.17 -6.62
CA THR A 172 10.51 -15.04 -6.16
C THR A 172 11.71 -14.88 -7.09
N ILE A 173 12.91 -14.82 -6.50
CA ILE A 173 14.14 -14.71 -7.26
C ILE A 173 14.46 -16.07 -7.90
N ALA A 174 14.62 -16.08 -9.22
CA ALA A 174 14.90 -17.28 -10.00
C ALA A 174 16.39 -17.44 -10.35
N SER A 175 17.25 -16.47 -10.03
CA SER A 175 18.70 -16.58 -10.20
C SER A 175 19.43 -16.89 -8.89
N LEU A 176 20.66 -17.39 -9.03
CA LEU A 176 21.58 -17.64 -7.93
C LEU A 176 22.48 -16.42 -7.70
N CYS A 177 22.72 -16.07 -6.44
CA CYS A 177 23.72 -15.08 -6.07
C CYS A 177 25.08 -15.76 -5.86
N SER A 178 25.73 -16.22 -6.94
CA SER A 178 27.11 -16.77 -6.87
C SER A 178 28.11 -15.84 -7.54
N ASP A 179 29.35 -15.88 -7.08
CA ASP A 179 30.48 -15.17 -7.68
C ASP A 179 30.95 -15.82 -8.99
N ASP A 180 30.52 -17.05 -9.27
CA ASP A 180 30.77 -17.74 -10.54
C ASP A 180 30.02 -17.12 -11.73
N PHE A 181 28.97 -16.34 -11.45
CA PHE A 181 28.12 -15.69 -12.45
C PHE A 181 28.16 -14.16 -12.30
N PRO A 182 29.29 -13.51 -12.64
CA PRO A 182 29.38 -12.06 -12.59
C PRO A 182 28.45 -11.41 -13.62
N SER A 183 27.88 -10.26 -13.25
CA SER A 183 27.13 -9.43 -14.20
C SER A 183 28.07 -8.74 -15.18
N ASN A 184 27.58 -8.47 -16.39
CA ASN A 184 28.29 -7.64 -17.37
C ASN A 184 28.52 -6.19 -16.88
N TYR A 185 27.82 -5.77 -15.82
CA TYR A 185 27.94 -4.44 -15.21
C TYR A 185 29.14 -4.31 -14.25
N GLY A 186 29.81 -5.41 -13.89
CA GLY A 186 31.02 -5.40 -13.08
C GLY A 186 31.08 -6.51 -12.04
N PRO A 187 32.24 -6.69 -11.37
CA PRO A 187 32.45 -7.78 -10.41
C PRO A 187 31.57 -7.65 -9.16
N GLU A 188 31.12 -6.44 -8.83
CA GLU A 188 30.25 -6.15 -7.68
C GLU A 188 28.76 -6.41 -7.98
N TYR A 189 28.38 -6.44 -9.26
CA TYR A 189 27.00 -6.61 -9.70
C TYR A 189 26.67 -8.07 -9.98
N ARG A 190 25.43 -8.45 -9.67
CA ARG A 190 24.86 -9.77 -9.97
C ARG A 190 23.53 -9.61 -10.69
N ASP A 191 23.28 -10.48 -11.65
CA ASP A 191 22.04 -10.45 -12.43
C ASP A 191 20.90 -11.14 -11.66
N MET A 192 20.03 -10.34 -11.05
CA MET A 192 18.80 -10.82 -10.44
C MET A 192 17.77 -11.10 -11.52
N VAL A 193 17.28 -12.35 -11.58
CA VAL A 193 16.30 -12.79 -12.57
C VAL A 193 14.98 -13.06 -11.87
N LEU A 194 13.92 -12.41 -12.35
CA LEU A 194 12.54 -12.64 -11.93
C LEU A 194 11.77 -13.25 -13.10
N VAL A 195 11.07 -14.35 -12.86
CA VAL A 195 10.25 -15.01 -13.88
C VAL A 195 8.81 -15.12 -13.38
N PHE A 196 7.87 -14.65 -14.18
CA PHE A 196 6.44 -14.75 -13.85
C PHE A 196 5.57 -14.92 -15.08
N ARG A 197 4.40 -15.51 -14.87
CA ARG A 197 3.36 -15.64 -15.88
C ARG A 197 2.42 -14.42 -15.85
N PRO A 198 2.03 -13.85 -17.00
CA PRO A 198 1.09 -12.76 -17.05
C PRO A 198 -0.32 -13.27 -16.76
N PHE A 199 -0.94 -12.71 -15.74
CA PHE A 199 -2.34 -12.95 -15.39
C PHE A 199 -3.15 -11.66 -15.64
N GLY A 200 -3.35 -10.87 -14.59
CA GLY A 200 -4.03 -9.56 -14.61
C GLY A 200 -3.20 -8.48 -13.92
N GLY A 201 -3.65 -7.23 -14.04
CA GLY A 201 -2.98 -6.08 -13.42
C GLY A 201 -1.56 -5.86 -13.96
N PHE A 202 -0.60 -5.65 -13.06
CA PHE A 202 0.80 -5.35 -13.38
C PHE A 202 1.45 -6.30 -14.36
N THR A 203 1.39 -7.62 -14.13
CA THR A 203 2.11 -8.60 -14.96
C THR A 203 1.64 -8.58 -16.42
N LYS A 204 0.34 -8.35 -16.65
CA LYS A 204 -0.24 -8.11 -17.98
C LYS A 204 0.23 -6.78 -18.57
N LYS A 205 0.25 -5.69 -17.79
CA LYS A 205 0.78 -4.38 -18.22
C LYS A 205 2.25 -4.49 -18.63
N VAL A 206 3.08 -5.26 -17.88
CA VAL A 206 4.49 -5.50 -18.21
C VAL A 206 4.62 -6.24 -19.55
N MET A 207 3.90 -7.35 -19.71
CA MET A 207 3.95 -8.13 -20.96
C MET A 207 3.49 -7.30 -22.16
N ALA A 208 2.39 -6.55 -22.04
CA ALA A 208 1.89 -5.69 -23.12
C ALA A 208 2.89 -4.57 -23.46
N THR A 209 3.53 -3.98 -22.45
CA THR A 209 4.52 -2.93 -22.66
C THR A 209 5.79 -3.46 -23.31
N ALA A 210 6.25 -4.66 -22.94
CA ALA A 210 7.39 -5.33 -23.54
C ALA A 210 7.14 -5.65 -25.01
N LYS A 211 5.95 -6.19 -25.35
CA LYS A 211 5.55 -6.43 -26.75
C LYS A 211 5.51 -5.14 -27.57
N ARG A 212 5.02 -4.04 -27.01
CA ARG A 212 4.89 -2.76 -27.71
C ARG A 212 6.23 -2.06 -27.95
N LYS A 213 7.14 -2.06 -26.96
CA LYS A 213 8.40 -1.31 -27.02
C LYS A 213 9.55 -2.12 -27.64
N GLY A 214 9.36 -3.43 -27.85
CA GLY A 214 10.36 -4.33 -28.42
C GLY A 214 11.38 -4.83 -27.41
N PRO A 215 12.23 -5.80 -27.81
CA PRO A 215 13.11 -6.55 -26.91
C PRO A 215 14.31 -5.75 -26.38
N TYR A 216 14.71 -4.68 -27.07
CA TYR A 216 15.89 -3.88 -26.70
C TYR A 216 15.57 -2.73 -25.74
N LYS A 217 14.32 -2.59 -25.29
CA LYS A 217 13.95 -1.51 -24.39
C LYS A 217 14.43 -1.80 -22.97
N ILE A 218 15.25 -0.91 -22.44
CA ILE A 218 15.62 -0.88 -21.02
C ILE A 218 14.50 -0.19 -20.22
N TYR A 219 14.15 -0.81 -19.09
CA TYR A 219 13.18 -0.30 -18.13
C TYR A 219 13.88 0.08 -16.83
N ARG A 220 13.31 1.02 -16.11
CA ARG A 220 13.75 1.32 -14.75
C ARG A 220 12.97 0.45 -13.77
N SER A 221 13.68 -0.26 -12.91
CA SER A 221 13.11 -1.09 -11.86
C SER A 221 13.63 -0.67 -10.49
N MET A 222 12.79 -0.75 -9.47
CA MET A 222 13.17 -0.57 -8.08
C MET A 222 12.88 -1.87 -7.35
N LEU A 223 13.87 -2.31 -6.58
CA LEU A 223 13.83 -3.53 -5.79
C LEU A 223 13.70 -3.19 -4.32
N ASP A 224 12.82 -3.90 -3.63
CA ASP A 224 12.65 -3.85 -2.18
C ASP A 224 12.72 -5.28 -1.63
N GLY A 225 13.68 -5.54 -0.74
CA GLY A 225 14.03 -6.87 -0.26
C GLY A 225 15.54 -7.02 0.01
N PRO A 226 16.06 -8.27 0.04
CA PRO A 226 15.34 -9.53 -0.15
C PRO A 226 14.53 -9.95 1.09
N TYR A 227 13.38 -10.58 0.87
CA TYR A 227 12.49 -11.05 1.92
C TYR A 227 12.32 -12.57 1.90
N GLY A 228 11.96 -13.12 3.06
CA GLY A 228 11.72 -14.55 3.23
C GLY A 228 13.00 -15.37 3.09
N GLY A 229 12.86 -16.56 2.51
CA GLY A 229 13.92 -17.56 2.39
C GLY A 229 13.60 -18.84 3.13
N MET A 230 14.42 -19.86 2.89
CA MET A 230 14.28 -21.15 3.56
C MET A 230 14.80 -21.05 4.99
N GLN A 231 14.02 -21.51 5.97
CA GLN A 231 14.43 -21.48 7.38
C GLN A 231 15.61 -22.42 7.68
N ARG A 232 15.75 -23.50 6.90
CA ARG A 232 16.86 -24.46 7.00
C ARG A 232 17.62 -24.47 5.69
N GLU A 233 18.93 -24.60 5.82
CA GLU A 233 19.81 -24.72 4.66
C GLU A 233 19.70 -26.13 4.08
N LEU A 234 19.58 -26.22 2.75
CA LEU A 234 19.46 -27.50 2.06
C LEU A 234 20.68 -28.40 2.25
N ALA A 235 21.86 -27.80 2.48
CA ALA A 235 23.10 -28.51 2.77
C ALA A 235 23.07 -29.27 4.12
N ALA A 236 22.05 -29.06 4.95
CA ALA A 236 21.89 -29.78 6.22
C ALA A 236 21.21 -31.15 6.05
N PHE A 237 20.78 -31.52 4.84
CA PHE A 237 20.09 -32.77 4.56
C PHE A 237 20.89 -33.60 3.56
N ASP A 238 20.94 -34.92 3.78
CA ASP A 238 21.61 -35.86 2.86
C ASP A 238 20.79 -36.07 1.57
N ASP A 239 19.46 -36.17 1.71
CA ASP A 239 18.52 -36.36 0.60
C ASP A 239 17.49 -35.23 0.55
N VAL A 240 17.33 -34.62 -0.62
CA VAL A 240 16.35 -33.54 -0.87
C VAL A 240 15.51 -33.86 -2.10
N VAL A 241 14.19 -33.88 -1.94
CA VAL A 241 13.24 -34.07 -3.05
C VAL A 241 12.48 -32.76 -3.30
N PHE A 242 12.57 -32.23 -4.52
CA PHE A 242 11.88 -31.02 -4.92
C PHE A 242 10.57 -31.33 -5.65
N PHE A 243 9.47 -30.77 -5.16
CA PHE A 243 8.18 -30.75 -5.87
C PHE A 243 7.92 -29.33 -6.37
N ALA A 244 7.76 -29.16 -7.67
CA ALA A 244 7.41 -27.89 -8.29
C ALA A 244 6.10 -28.02 -9.08
N GLY A 245 5.13 -27.16 -8.80
CA GLY A 245 3.94 -26.92 -9.62
C GLY A 245 4.07 -25.54 -10.27
N GLY A 246 3.58 -25.39 -11.51
CA GLY A 246 3.82 -24.21 -12.35
C GLY A 246 3.48 -22.83 -11.73
N SER A 247 3.90 -21.77 -12.43
CA SER A 247 3.77 -20.36 -12.01
C SER A 247 2.60 -19.58 -12.61
#